data_AF-A0A6P0ME53-F1
#
_entry.id   AF-A0A6P0ME53-F1
#
_cell.length_a   1.000
_cell.length_b   1.000
_cell.length_c   1.000
_cell.angle_alpha   90.00
_cell.angle_beta   90.00
_cell.angle_gamma   90.00
#
_symmetry.space_group_name_H-M   'P 1'
#
loop_
_entity.id
_entity.type
_entity.pdbx_description
1 polymer ?
#
loop_
_entity_poly.entity_id
_entity_poly.type
_entity_poly.pdbx_seq_one_letter_code
_entity_poly.pdbx_strand_id
1 'polypeptide(L)'
;MRQPKMAENSDIVSTFSEFILSFQENSDRIIPIWQAYPKLQRNMQHLLELDTDATEELWARYFLKIFREGVEAKTCCRKDYAQGHLSAYLQTTCYSVALQLGHKHSRVDIFRRVYTYQDYFQKANVLASNPGELLKKFNFAVPSKIKAYAQALLERAVIEQIRRENRHTSGLRFVGWGLLRNTRRRELQAALIGRINQNRVEQHVLIWQCFKEIYVPKTNSGSRHLAPPNNEEFQQIVRCYNQRRLELSEPGETVDESQIAQILEVCTCAVRDWRTVSFSYPDTNRDILGSSTDYGWETIIQDSSDYRANEPLAKLEQQEAWQEINHILAKAFSQLSVDKQNLIRLSRAGLGLTQTEIALVLNLKQYQISRQYKRCQRSLLQYFTQGCSESLNINLSNEVIEQLDVPLQEWLQKHCQEFSTSILESIVPSINSGDRRLLQFYYCQNWSAEQIGRELGIKTSSVKNKLTNLKNMFLNHFTINLATKLEIESKSLAAIADKIAAFVENWLHTIACPLS
;
A
#
# COMPACT_ATOMS: atom_id res chain seq x y z
N MET A 1 0.02 -6.87 -50.43
CA MET A 1 -1.01 -7.49 -49.58
C MET A 1 -0.80 -6.97 -48.16
N ARG A 2 -1.76 -6.21 -47.61
CA ARG A 2 -1.70 -5.62 -46.27
C ARG A 2 -2.63 -6.39 -45.33
N GLN A 3 -2.09 -7.06 -44.32
CA GLN A 3 -2.69 -7.29 -42.99
C GLN A 3 -1.50 -7.32 -42.01
N PRO A 4 -1.56 -6.56 -40.89
CA PRO A 4 -2.42 -6.89 -39.75
C PRO A 4 -3.15 -5.65 -39.17
N LYS A 5 -4.49 -5.67 -39.12
CA LYS A 5 -5.33 -4.64 -38.45
C LYS A 5 -6.29 -5.20 -37.40
N MET A 6 -6.41 -6.52 -37.28
CA MET A 6 -7.44 -7.14 -36.43
C MET A 6 -7.13 -7.11 -34.92
N ALA A 7 -5.85 -7.06 -34.51
CA ALA A 7 -5.47 -7.06 -33.10
C ALA A 7 -5.77 -5.73 -32.38
N GLU A 8 -5.44 -4.59 -33.00
CA GLU A 8 -5.73 -3.25 -32.45
C GLU A 8 -7.24 -2.96 -32.37
N ASN A 9 -8.01 -3.46 -33.34
CA ASN A 9 -9.47 -3.29 -33.33
C ASN A 9 -10.14 -4.06 -32.18
N SER A 10 -9.59 -5.20 -31.76
CA SER A 10 -10.09 -5.95 -30.61
C SER A 10 -9.90 -5.18 -29.29
N ASP A 11 -8.81 -4.41 -29.18
CA ASP A 11 -8.46 -3.64 -27.98
C ASP A 11 -9.33 -2.37 -27.83
N ILE A 12 -9.74 -1.75 -28.94
CA ILE A 12 -10.68 -0.62 -28.90
C ILE A 12 -12.08 -1.11 -28.52
N VAL A 13 -12.54 -2.25 -29.08
CA VAL A 13 -13.85 -2.80 -28.74
C VAL A 13 -13.96 -3.13 -27.25
N SER A 14 -12.97 -3.81 -26.67
CA SER A 14 -12.96 -4.14 -25.23
C SER A 14 -12.98 -2.86 -24.39
N THR A 15 -12.12 -1.89 -24.71
CA THR A 15 -12.01 -0.61 -23.98
C THR A 15 -13.34 0.15 -23.89
N PHE A 16 -14.18 0.11 -24.91
CA PHE A 16 -15.48 0.81 -24.93
C PHE A 16 -16.68 -0.09 -24.61
N SER A 17 -16.49 -1.36 -24.25
CA SER A 17 -17.61 -2.27 -23.98
C SER A 17 -17.47 -3.11 -22.71
N GLU A 18 -16.31 -3.13 -22.07
CA GLU A 18 -16.07 -3.95 -20.87
C GLU A 18 -16.17 -3.15 -19.57
N PHE A 19 -16.69 -3.82 -18.54
CA PHE A 19 -16.81 -3.30 -17.18
C PHE A 19 -16.14 -4.22 -16.18
N ILE A 20 -15.60 -3.64 -15.11
CA ILE A 20 -15.09 -4.40 -13.97
C ILE A 20 -16.27 -4.73 -13.07
N LEU A 21 -16.62 -6.01 -12.96
CA LEU A 21 -17.77 -6.45 -12.17
C LEU A 21 -17.40 -6.83 -10.74
N SER A 22 -16.25 -7.45 -10.59
CA SER A 22 -15.78 -7.91 -9.30
C SER A 22 -14.26 -7.91 -9.26
N PHE A 23 -13.78 -8.01 -8.03
CA PHE A 23 -12.37 -8.13 -7.74
C PHE A 23 -12.14 -9.49 -7.12
N GLN A 24 -11.14 -10.21 -7.64
CA GLN A 24 -10.67 -11.40 -6.96
C GLN A 24 -9.68 -10.94 -5.87
N GLU A 25 -10.03 -11.20 -4.62
CA GLU A 25 -9.14 -10.96 -3.48
C GLU A 25 -8.18 -12.14 -3.35
N ASN A 26 -6.92 -11.92 -3.73
CA ASN A 26 -5.79 -12.72 -3.26
C ASN A 26 -4.97 -11.84 -2.31
N SER A 27 -4.40 -12.44 -1.27
CA SER A 27 -3.84 -11.83 -0.05
C SER A 27 -2.90 -10.60 -0.17
N ASP A 28 -2.53 -10.17 -1.38
CA ASP A 28 -1.78 -8.93 -1.63
C ASP A 28 -2.12 -8.20 -2.96
N ARG A 29 -3.07 -8.69 -3.77
CA ARG A 29 -3.38 -8.10 -5.10
C ARG A 29 -4.86 -8.21 -5.47
N ILE A 30 -5.34 -7.17 -6.16
CA ILE A 30 -6.73 -7.03 -6.57
C ILE A 30 -6.80 -7.14 -8.07
N ILE A 31 -7.31 -8.28 -8.53
CA ILE A 31 -7.39 -8.61 -9.95
C ILE A 31 -8.81 -8.25 -10.42
N PRO A 32 -8.95 -7.31 -11.37
CA PRO A 32 -10.25 -6.94 -11.91
C PRO A 32 -10.76 -8.05 -12.85
N ILE A 33 -12.01 -8.45 -12.65
CA ILE A 33 -12.71 -9.34 -13.58
C ILE A 33 -13.51 -8.47 -14.55
N TRP A 34 -13.11 -8.50 -15.81
CA TRP A 34 -13.73 -7.75 -16.90
C TRP A 34 -14.86 -8.55 -17.54
N GLN A 35 -15.96 -7.88 -17.84
CA GLN A 35 -17.05 -8.47 -18.60
C GLN A 35 -17.52 -7.51 -19.69
N ALA A 36 -17.55 -8.02 -20.92
CA ALA A 36 -18.09 -7.30 -22.06
C ALA A 36 -19.61 -7.18 -21.97
N TYR A 37 -20.13 -5.98 -22.25
CA TYR A 37 -21.55 -5.73 -22.37
C TYR A 37 -21.97 -5.93 -23.85
N PRO A 38 -22.76 -6.98 -24.18
CA PRO A 38 -22.94 -7.40 -25.57
C PRO A 38 -23.54 -6.33 -26.49
N LYS A 39 -24.40 -5.45 -25.95
CA LYS A 39 -25.01 -4.36 -26.73
C LYS A 39 -23.99 -3.27 -27.10
N LEU A 40 -23.08 -2.93 -26.19
CA LEU A 40 -22.01 -1.96 -26.45
C LEU A 40 -20.96 -2.58 -27.36
N GLN A 41 -20.59 -3.84 -27.13
CA GLN A 41 -19.63 -4.55 -27.97
C GLN A 41 -20.06 -4.58 -29.45
N ARG A 42 -21.32 -4.97 -29.72
CA ARG A 42 -21.88 -4.96 -31.08
C ARG A 42 -21.94 -3.55 -31.68
N ASN A 43 -22.29 -2.54 -30.87
CA ASN A 43 -22.34 -1.17 -31.36
C ASN A 43 -20.95 -0.65 -31.72
N MET A 44 -19.94 -0.93 -30.89
CA MET A 44 -18.56 -0.51 -31.14
C MET A 44 -17.96 -1.22 -32.34
N GLN A 45 -18.23 -2.53 -32.51
CA GLN A 45 -17.82 -3.29 -33.70
C GLN A 45 -18.40 -2.66 -34.99
N HIS A 46 -19.70 -2.37 -35.01
CA HIS A 46 -20.33 -1.68 -36.15
C HIS A 46 -19.75 -0.28 -36.39
N LEU A 47 -19.41 0.47 -35.35
CA LEU A 47 -18.78 1.79 -35.49
C LEU A 47 -17.35 1.71 -36.06
N LEU A 48 -16.58 0.70 -35.68
CA LEU A 48 -15.24 0.45 -36.20
C LEU A 48 -15.23 -0.06 -37.64
N GLU A 49 -16.29 -0.77 -38.07
CA GLU A 49 -16.47 -1.14 -39.48
C GLU A 49 -16.68 0.09 -40.37
N LEU A 50 -17.29 1.15 -39.83
CA LEU A 50 -17.51 2.42 -40.53
C LEU A 50 -16.26 3.30 -40.58
N ASP A 51 -15.39 3.22 -39.57
CA ASP A 51 -14.12 3.97 -39.52
C ASP A 51 -13.00 3.11 -38.89
N THR A 52 -12.27 2.40 -39.75
CA THR A 52 -11.19 1.47 -39.36
C THR A 52 -9.86 2.15 -39.04
N ASP A 53 -9.76 3.48 -39.15
CA ASP A 53 -8.55 4.26 -38.85
C ASP A 53 -8.70 5.10 -37.58
N ALA A 54 -9.89 5.10 -36.96
CA ALA A 54 -10.18 5.86 -35.75
C ALA A 54 -9.46 5.32 -34.51
N THR A 55 -8.69 6.19 -33.85
CA THR A 55 -8.01 5.89 -32.59
C THR A 55 -8.97 5.87 -31.38
N GLU A 56 -8.54 5.24 -30.29
CA GLU A 56 -9.25 5.24 -29.00
C GLU A 56 -9.65 6.66 -28.54
N GLU A 57 -8.71 7.62 -28.58
CA GLU A 57 -8.96 9.01 -28.15
C GLU A 57 -9.97 9.73 -29.07
N LEU A 58 -9.97 9.40 -30.37
CA LEU A 58 -10.94 9.95 -31.32
C LEU A 58 -12.35 9.47 -30.98
N TRP A 59 -12.54 8.19 -30.68
CA TRP A 59 -13.81 7.63 -30.24
C TRP A 59 -14.27 8.20 -28.90
N ALA A 60 -13.38 8.34 -27.92
CA ALA A 60 -13.71 8.95 -26.63
C ALA A 60 -14.19 10.41 -26.80
N ARG A 61 -13.50 11.20 -27.65
CA ARG A 61 -13.91 12.58 -27.97
C ARG A 61 -15.23 12.63 -28.72
N TYR A 62 -15.44 11.70 -29.64
CA TYR A 62 -16.69 11.56 -30.39
C TYR A 62 -17.88 11.26 -29.47
N PHE A 63 -17.78 10.25 -28.60
CA PHE A 63 -18.84 9.93 -27.65
C PHE A 63 -19.11 11.08 -26.67
N LEU A 64 -18.06 11.77 -26.21
CA LEU A 64 -18.22 12.93 -25.32
C LEU A 64 -18.96 14.08 -26.03
N LYS A 65 -18.70 14.27 -27.33
CA LYS A 65 -19.38 15.27 -28.15
C LYS A 65 -20.86 14.92 -28.33
N ILE A 66 -21.19 13.67 -28.67
CA ILE A 66 -22.59 13.20 -28.75
C ILE A 66 -23.30 13.43 -27.41
N PHE A 67 -22.66 13.02 -26.32
CA PHE A 67 -23.28 13.11 -25.00
C PHE A 67 -23.57 14.55 -24.55
N ARG A 68 -22.63 15.48 -24.81
CA ARG A 68 -22.71 16.89 -24.38
C ARG A 68 -23.53 17.78 -25.31
N GLU A 69 -23.27 17.68 -26.61
CA GLU A 69 -23.79 18.61 -27.60
C GLU A 69 -25.06 18.08 -28.27
N GLY A 70 -25.45 16.83 -28.00
CA GLY A 70 -26.62 16.21 -28.62
C GLY A 70 -26.47 16.13 -30.14
N VAL A 71 -25.24 16.18 -30.64
CA VAL A 71 -24.94 16.07 -32.07
C VAL A 71 -25.18 14.62 -32.44
N GLU A 72 -26.41 14.32 -32.84
CA GLU A 72 -26.72 13.18 -33.67
C GLU A 72 -26.00 13.39 -35.00
N ALA A 73 -24.71 13.05 -35.02
CA ALA A 73 -23.99 12.95 -36.27
C ALA A 73 -24.72 11.93 -37.16
N LYS A 74 -24.47 11.96 -38.47
CA LYS A 74 -25.03 11.05 -39.51
C LYS A 74 -24.86 9.54 -39.21
N THR A 75 -24.26 9.20 -38.09
CA THR A 75 -23.89 7.89 -37.56
C THR A 75 -24.83 7.51 -36.40
N CYS A 76 -25.36 6.29 -36.45
CA CYS A 76 -26.46 5.73 -35.67
C CYS A 76 -26.24 5.57 -34.14
N CYS A 77 -25.39 6.37 -33.50
CA CYS A 77 -25.06 6.24 -32.08
C CYS A 77 -25.94 7.15 -31.21
N ARG A 78 -26.89 6.56 -30.47
CA ARG A 78 -27.74 7.28 -29.52
C ARG A 78 -26.95 7.75 -28.30
N LYS A 79 -27.46 8.79 -27.64
CA LYS A 79 -26.89 9.33 -26.38
C LYS A 79 -26.68 8.26 -25.30
N ASP A 80 -27.59 7.29 -25.19
CA ASP A 80 -27.49 6.19 -24.22
C ASP A 80 -26.29 5.27 -24.49
N TYR A 81 -25.99 5.00 -25.77
CA TYR A 81 -24.82 4.24 -26.17
C TYR A 81 -23.54 5.04 -25.93
N ALA A 82 -23.53 6.33 -26.29
CA ALA A 82 -22.37 7.19 -26.03
C ALA A 82 -22.04 7.28 -24.53
N GLN A 83 -23.06 7.33 -23.66
CA GLN A 83 -22.86 7.27 -22.21
C GLN A 83 -22.26 5.92 -21.79
N GLY A 84 -22.84 4.81 -22.25
CA GLY A 84 -22.36 3.47 -21.92
C GLY A 84 -20.91 3.25 -22.35
N HIS A 85 -20.55 3.68 -23.56
CA HIS A 85 -19.19 3.62 -24.08
C HIS A 85 -18.21 4.45 -23.26
N LEU A 86 -18.57 5.68 -22.89
CA LEU A 86 -17.73 6.51 -22.03
C LEU A 86 -17.59 5.95 -20.61
N SER A 87 -18.64 5.35 -20.06
CA SER A 87 -18.58 4.71 -18.74
C SER A 87 -17.67 3.49 -18.76
N ALA A 88 -17.72 2.67 -19.81
CA ALA A 88 -16.80 1.55 -20.03
C ALA A 88 -15.35 2.05 -20.20
N TYR A 89 -15.17 3.08 -21.03
CA TYR A 89 -13.89 3.73 -21.29
C TYR A 89 -13.17 4.21 -20.02
N LEU A 90 -13.94 4.69 -19.05
CA LEU A 90 -13.42 5.21 -17.79
C LEU A 90 -13.17 4.13 -16.74
N GLN A 91 -13.54 2.86 -16.95
CA GLN A 91 -13.34 1.76 -15.99
C GLN A 91 -11.86 1.59 -15.63
N THR A 92 -10.97 1.57 -16.63
CA THR A 92 -9.52 1.48 -16.41
C THR A 92 -9.00 2.68 -15.62
N THR A 93 -9.58 3.86 -15.84
CA THR A 93 -9.22 5.07 -15.09
C THR A 93 -9.67 4.95 -13.64
N CYS A 94 -10.89 4.47 -13.39
CA CYS A 94 -11.41 4.24 -12.04
C CYS A 94 -10.56 3.22 -11.27
N TYR A 95 -10.14 2.15 -11.94
CA TYR A 95 -9.25 1.14 -11.37
C TYR A 95 -7.87 1.72 -11.04
N SER A 96 -7.27 2.48 -11.95
CA SER A 96 -5.98 3.16 -11.70
C SER A 96 -6.06 4.13 -10.52
N VAL A 97 -7.14 4.92 -10.44
CA VAL A 97 -7.39 5.81 -9.29
C VAL A 97 -7.52 5.01 -7.99
N ALA A 98 -8.23 3.89 -8.01
CA ALA A 98 -8.40 3.03 -6.85
C ALA A 98 -7.06 2.48 -6.34
N LEU A 99 -6.22 1.97 -7.24
CA LEU A 99 -4.86 1.51 -6.90
C LEU A 99 -4.02 2.65 -6.33
N GLN A 100 -3.97 3.80 -7.00
CA GLN A 100 -3.15 4.93 -6.56
C GLN A 100 -3.58 5.46 -5.19
N LEU A 101 -4.88 5.61 -4.96
CA LEU A 101 -5.40 6.07 -3.67
C LEU A 101 -5.21 5.01 -2.58
N GLY A 102 -5.46 3.74 -2.89
CA GLY A 102 -5.19 2.63 -1.98
C GLY A 102 -3.73 2.57 -1.55
N HIS A 103 -2.78 2.72 -2.48
CA HIS A 103 -1.34 2.80 -2.16
C HIS A 103 -0.96 4.07 -1.40
N LYS A 104 -1.51 5.24 -1.76
CA LYS A 104 -1.26 6.51 -1.05
C LYS A 104 -1.77 6.43 0.39
N HIS A 105 -2.91 5.79 0.61
CA HIS A 105 -3.57 5.71 1.91
C HIS A 105 -3.16 4.49 2.74
N SER A 106 -2.62 3.42 2.14
CA SER A 106 -2.09 2.26 2.89
C SER A 106 -0.89 2.61 3.76
N ARG A 107 -0.16 3.68 3.42
CA ARG A 107 0.92 4.27 4.23
C ARG A 107 0.43 4.97 5.50
N VAL A 108 -0.88 5.12 5.67
CA VAL A 108 -1.52 5.71 6.83
C VAL A 108 -2.42 4.65 7.45
N ASP A 109 -1.96 4.04 8.55
CA ASP A 109 -2.56 2.85 9.20
C ASP A 109 -4.08 2.93 9.41
N ILE A 110 -4.58 4.14 9.56
CA ILE A 110 -5.98 4.44 9.82
C ILE A 110 -6.84 4.22 8.57
N PHE A 111 -6.38 4.67 7.40
CA PHE A 111 -7.13 4.49 6.16
C PHE A 111 -7.06 3.05 5.66
N ARG A 112 -5.97 2.34 5.96
CA ARG A 112 -5.81 0.90 5.66
C ARG A 112 -6.89 0.03 6.32
N ARG A 113 -7.40 0.44 7.49
CA ARG A 113 -8.43 -0.31 8.23
C ARG A 113 -9.87 0.04 7.86
N VAL A 114 -10.07 1.15 7.13
CA VAL A 114 -11.41 1.70 6.86
C VAL A 114 -11.82 1.56 5.40
N TYR A 115 -10.86 1.59 4.46
CA TYR A 115 -11.17 1.52 3.03
C TYR A 115 -10.31 0.47 2.31
N THR A 116 -10.98 -0.44 1.64
CA THR A 116 -10.40 -1.38 0.67
C THR A 116 -10.22 -0.72 -0.69
N TYR A 117 -9.43 -1.31 -1.59
CA TYR A 117 -9.35 -0.80 -2.97
C TYR A 117 -10.69 -0.90 -3.71
N GLN A 118 -11.54 -1.88 -3.34
CA GLN A 118 -12.89 -1.98 -3.89
C GLN A 118 -13.71 -0.75 -3.52
N ASP A 119 -13.57 -0.22 -2.30
CA ASP A 119 -14.26 1.01 -1.89
C ASP A 119 -13.83 2.23 -2.71
N TYR A 120 -12.51 2.38 -2.95
CA TYR A 120 -12.01 3.45 -3.81
C TYR A 120 -12.51 3.31 -5.25
N PHE A 121 -12.53 2.07 -5.76
CA PHE A 121 -13.04 1.78 -7.09
C PHE A 121 -14.52 2.10 -7.21
N GLN A 122 -15.36 1.63 -6.29
CA GLN A 122 -16.80 1.88 -6.32
C GLN A 122 -17.11 3.37 -6.24
N LYS A 123 -16.41 4.13 -5.40
CA LYS A 123 -16.56 5.59 -5.35
C LYS A 123 -16.17 6.26 -6.67
N ALA A 124 -15.07 5.85 -7.29
CA ALA A 124 -14.67 6.35 -8.61
C ALA A 124 -15.69 5.95 -9.70
N ASN A 125 -16.18 4.71 -9.67
CA ASN A 125 -17.10 4.14 -10.64
C ASN A 125 -18.47 4.84 -10.60
N VAL A 126 -19.00 5.13 -9.40
CA VAL A 126 -20.23 5.91 -9.24
C VAL A 126 -20.08 7.29 -9.89
N LEU A 127 -18.94 7.96 -9.73
CA LEU A 127 -18.68 9.25 -10.37
C LEU A 127 -18.53 9.12 -11.90
N ALA A 128 -17.89 8.04 -12.37
CA ALA A 128 -17.69 7.78 -13.79
C ALA A 128 -18.96 7.30 -14.52
N SER A 129 -19.96 6.77 -13.80
CA SER A 129 -21.25 6.37 -14.37
C SER A 129 -22.03 7.52 -15.03
N ASN A 130 -21.72 8.76 -14.62
CA ASN A 130 -22.20 9.99 -15.25
C ASN A 130 -21.03 10.78 -15.89
N PRO A 131 -20.53 10.33 -17.06
CA PRO A 131 -19.35 10.92 -17.67
C PRO A 131 -19.56 12.37 -18.11
N GLY A 132 -20.80 12.80 -18.38
CA GLY A 132 -21.03 14.18 -18.80
C GLY A 132 -20.96 15.22 -17.68
N GLU A 133 -21.35 14.89 -16.45
CA GLU A 133 -21.09 15.78 -15.31
C GLU A 133 -19.61 15.77 -14.92
N LEU A 134 -18.96 14.59 -14.96
CA LEU A 134 -17.51 14.48 -14.71
C LEU A 134 -16.69 15.30 -15.72
N LEU A 135 -17.02 15.21 -17.01
CA LEU A 135 -16.27 15.82 -18.11
C LEU A 135 -16.90 17.13 -18.63
N LYS A 136 -17.81 17.73 -17.86
CA LYS A 136 -18.55 18.95 -18.24
C LYS A 136 -17.67 20.12 -18.66
N LYS A 137 -16.52 20.27 -18.01
CA LYS A 137 -15.55 21.35 -18.25
C LYS A 137 -14.40 20.95 -19.17
N PHE A 138 -14.44 19.75 -19.75
CA PHE A 138 -13.41 19.31 -20.67
C PHE A 138 -13.39 20.22 -21.91
N ASN A 139 -12.21 20.70 -22.29
CA ASN A 139 -12.04 21.60 -23.42
C ASN A 139 -11.43 20.82 -24.60
N PHE A 140 -12.22 20.66 -25.66
CA PHE A 140 -11.79 19.97 -26.88
C PHE A 140 -10.62 20.67 -27.60
N ALA A 141 -10.43 21.98 -27.40
CA ALA A 141 -9.35 22.77 -28.01
C ALA A 141 -7.99 22.53 -27.35
N VAL A 142 -7.96 21.95 -26.14
CA VAL A 142 -6.71 21.62 -25.45
C VAL A 142 -6.29 20.19 -25.85
N PRO A 143 -5.00 19.96 -26.19
CA PRO A 143 -4.49 18.64 -26.57
C PRO A 143 -4.29 17.69 -25.36
N SER A 144 -5.25 17.66 -24.43
CA SER A 144 -5.27 16.74 -23.29
C SER A 144 -6.03 15.47 -23.63
N LYS A 145 -5.49 14.30 -23.27
CA LYS A 145 -6.19 13.00 -23.35
C LYS A 145 -7.36 12.95 -22.34
N ILE A 146 -8.49 12.36 -22.72
CA ILE A 146 -9.69 12.31 -21.83
C ILE A 146 -9.41 11.53 -20.55
N LYS A 147 -8.72 10.38 -20.62
CA LYS A 147 -8.34 9.57 -19.45
C LYS A 147 -7.54 10.37 -18.42
N ALA A 148 -6.54 11.13 -18.86
CA ALA A 148 -5.69 11.93 -17.97
C ALA A 148 -6.48 13.02 -17.24
N TYR A 149 -7.38 13.71 -17.94
CA TYR A 149 -8.25 14.72 -17.34
C TYR A 149 -9.25 14.09 -16.36
N ALA A 150 -9.88 12.97 -16.74
CA ALA A 150 -10.81 12.23 -15.89
C ALA A 150 -10.12 11.73 -14.62
N GLN A 151 -8.90 11.19 -14.73
CA GLN A 151 -8.13 10.70 -13.60
C GLN A 151 -7.92 11.78 -12.53
N ALA A 152 -7.44 12.97 -12.92
CA ALA A 152 -7.20 14.07 -11.99
C ALA A 152 -8.48 14.52 -11.27
N LEU A 153 -9.62 14.53 -11.97
CA LEU A 153 -10.91 14.86 -11.37
C LEU A 153 -11.41 13.78 -10.42
N LEU A 154 -11.31 12.51 -10.83
CA LEU A 154 -11.72 11.37 -10.02
C LEU A 154 -10.88 11.27 -8.75
N GLU A 155 -9.55 11.41 -8.82
CA GLU A 155 -8.68 11.44 -7.63
C GLU A 155 -9.13 12.51 -6.63
N ARG A 156 -9.35 13.74 -7.13
CA ARG A 156 -9.78 14.85 -6.27
C ARG A 156 -11.16 14.60 -5.67
N ALA A 157 -12.11 14.13 -6.46
CA ALA A 157 -13.49 13.91 -6.03
C ALA A 157 -13.61 12.78 -5.01
N VAL A 158 -12.93 11.65 -5.24
CA VAL A 158 -12.91 10.52 -4.31
C VAL A 158 -12.26 10.90 -2.99
N ILE A 159 -11.12 11.60 -3.01
CA ILE A 159 -10.47 12.10 -1.79
C ILE A 159 -11.41 13.04 -1.02
N GLU A 160 -12.09 13.96 -1.72
CA GLU A 160 -13.00 14.89 -1.08
C GLU A 160 -14.21 14.18 -0.48
N GLN A 161 -14.79 13.21 -1.19
CA GLN A 161 -15.88 12.38 -0.67
C GLN A 161 -15.45 11.64 0.60
N ILE A 162 -14.29 10.99 0.58
CA ILE A 162 -13.72 10.32 1.76
C ILE A 162 -13.50 11.31 2.90
N ARG A 163 -12.99 12.52 2.64
CA ARG A 163 -12.84 13.56 3.68
C ARG A 163 -14.18 13.99 4.27
N ARG A 164 -15.24 14.05 3.46
CA ARG A 164 -16.58 14.43 3.90
C ARG A 164 -17.20 13.37 4.79
N GLU A 165 -17.11 12.10 4.38
CA GLU A 165 -17.52 10.94 5.17
C GLU A 165 -16.74 10.87 6.49
N ASN A 166 -15.46 11.27 6.46
CA ASN A 166 -14.55 11.25 7.59
C ASN A 166 -14.41 12.59 8.34
N ARG A 167 -15.41 13.47 8.31
CA ARG A 167 -15.33 14.76 9.04
C ARG A 167 -15.20 14.58 10.55
N HIS A 168 -15.83 13.55 11.13
CA HIS A 168 -15.65 13.16 12.54
C HIS A 168 -14.24 12.62 12.83
N THR A 169 -13.58 12.12 11.79
CA THR A 169 -12.27 11.49 11.76
C THR A 169 -11.11 12.49 11.60
N SER A 170 -11.39 13.80 11.54
CA SER A 170 -10.36 14.86 11.48
C SER A 170 -9.33 14.78 12.62
N GLY A 171 -9.70 14.17 13.74
CA GLY A 171 -8.83 13.86 14.88
C GLY A 171 -7.87 12.69 14.69
N LEU A 172 -8.05 11.83 13.68
CA LEU A 172 -7.16 10.69 13.38
C LEU A 172 -5.85 11.10 12.68
N ARG A 173 -5.69 12.38 12.30
CA ARG A 173 -4.41 12.90 11.78
C ARG A 173 -3.34 13.13 12.85
N PHE A 174 -3.70 12.99 14.13
CA PHE A 174 -2.85 13.32 15.26
C PHE A 174 -2.46 12.06 16.02
N VAL A 175 -1.16 11.90 16.29
CA VAL A 175 -0.61 10.75 17.02
C VAL A 175 -0.13 11.21 18.41
N GLY A 176 -0.37 10.40 19.44
CA GLY A 176 0.10 10.64 20.80
C GLY A 176 -0.48 11.92 21.41
N TRP A 177 0.38 12.84 21.83
CA TRP A 177 0.02 14.10 22.52
C TRP A 177 -0.84 15.05 21.67
N GLY A 178 -0.67 15.00 20.34
CA GLY A 178 -1.55 15.75 19.41
C GLY A 178 -2.99 15.25 19.43
N LEU A 179 -3.18 13.94 19.67
CA LEU A 179 -4.50 13.33 19.78
C LEU A 179 -5.23 13.88 20.99
N LEU A 180 -4.59 13.79 22.17
CA LEU A 180 -5.14 14.27 23.45
C LEU A 180 -5.50 15.75 23.42
N ARG A 181 -4.66 16.62 22.85
CA ARG A 181 -4.94 18.07 22.82
C ARG A 181 -6.17 18.41 21.97
N ASN A 182 -6.39 17.65 20.90
CA ASN A 182 -7.52 17.81 19.98
C ASN A 182 -8.75 16.97 20.37
N THR A 183 -8.72 16.25 21.50
CA THR A 183 -9.91 15.59 22.05
C THR A 183 -10.86 16.63 22.65
N ARG A 184 -12.17 16.37 22.59
CA ARG A 184 -13.17 17.17 23.32
C ARG A 184 -13.50 16.52 24.66
N ARG A 185 -13.92 17.31 25.67
CA ARG A 185 -14.28 16.78 27.00
C ARG A 185 -15.32 15.65 26.93
N ARG A 186 -16.40 15.84 26.16
CA ARG A 186 -17.47 14.83 25.97
C ARG A 186 -16.95 13.56 25.29
N GLU A 187 -15.99 13.71 24.39
CA GLU A 187 -15.39 12.62 23.63
C GLU A 187 -14.49 11.76 24.54
N LEU A 188 -13.66 12.40 25.37
CA LEU A 188 -12.85 11.71 26.37
C LEU A 188 -13.72 11.00 27.40
N GLN A 189 -14.79 11.64 27.89
CA GLN A 189 -15.74 11.01 28.81
C GLN A 189 -16.37 9.76 28.18
N ALA A 190 -16.89 9.86 26.95
CA ALA A 190 -17.44 8.72 26.23
C ALA A 190 -16.42 7.60 25.99
N ALA A 191 -15.15 7.96 25.73
CA ALA A 191 -14.06 6.99 25.54
C ALA A 191 -13.66 6.25 26.83
N LEU A 192 -13.83 6.89 27.99
CA LEU A 192 -13.47 6.33 29.29
C LEU A 192 -14.61 5.53 29.94
N ILE A 193 -15.87 5.85 29.63
CA ILE A 193 -17.05 5.12 30.11
C ILE A 193 -17.00 3.68 29.60
N GLY A 194 -17.06 2.71 30.51
CA GLY A 194 -16.97 1.27 30.22
C GLY A 194 -15.55 0.69 30.22
N ARG A 195 -14.51 1.52 30.36
CA ARG A 195 -13.10 1.08 30.49
C ARG A 195 -12.51 1.26 31.88
N ILE A 196 -13.01 2.25 32.62
CA ILE A 196 -12.58 2.55 33.99
C ILE A 196 -13.79 2.80 34.89
N ASN A 197 -13.58 2.67 36.20
CA ASN A 197 -14.61 2.95 37.21
C ASN A 197 -15.10 4.40 37.09
N GLN A 198 -16.41 4.60 37.25
CA GLN A 198 -17.08 5.88 37.05
C GLN A 198 -16.50 7.00 37.94
N ASN A 199 -16.13 6.68 39.18
CA ASN A 199 -15.47 7.61 40.11
C ASN A 199 -14.07 8.04 39.65
N ARG A 200 -13.40 7.25 38.79
CA ARG A 200 -12.07 7.60 38.23
C ARG A 200 -12.18 8.40 36.94
N VAL A 201 -13.33 8.40 36.25
CA VAL A 201 -13.51 9.15 34.99
C VAL A 201 -13.33 10.66 35.22
N GLU A 202 -13.89 11.20 36.31
CA GLU A 202 -13.77 12.63 36.62
C GLU A 202 -12.31 13.04 36.89
N GLN A 203 -11.57 12.19 37.61
CA GLN A 203 -10.13 12.35 37.86
C GLN A 203 -9.32 12.40 36.55
N HIS A 204 -9.58 11.47 35.63
CA HIS A 204 -8.86 11.39 34.34
C HIS A 204 -9.19 12.59 33.44
N VAL A 205 -10.45 13.05 33.46
CA VAL A 205 -10.89 14.25 32.73
C VAL A 205 -10.25 15.51 33.31
N LEU A 206 -10.08 15.61 34.63
CA LEU A 206 -9.42 16.75 35.28
C LEU A 206 -7.92 16.80 34.96
N ILE A 207 -7.24 15.65 34.99
CA ILE A 207 -5.82 15.55 34.60
C ILE A 207 -5.63 15.98 33.14
N TRP A 208 -6.52 15.56 32.24
CA TRP A 208 -6.51 15.99 30.85
C TRP A 208 -6.75 17.50 30.67
N GLN A 209 -7.59 18.12 31.51
CA GLN A 209 -7.77 19.58 31.50
C GLN A 209 -6.50 20.31 31.93
N CYS A 210 -5.86 19.86 33.02
CA CYS A 210 -4.59 20.40 33.49
C CYS A 210 -3.51 20.29 32.39
N PHE A 211 -3.47 19.16 31.68
CA PHE A 211 -2.61 18.96 30.51
C PHE A 211 -2.90 19.98 29.41
N LYS A 212 -4.16 20.23 29.04
CA LYS A 212 -4.50 21.19 27.98
C LYS A 212 -4.18 22.65 28.33
N GLU A 213 -4.27 23.01 29.60
CA GLU A 213 -3.96 24.35 30.09
C GLU A 213 -2.45 24.63 30.04
N ILE A 214 -1.64 23.65 30.44
CA ILE A 214 -0.18 23.81 30.62
C ILE A 214 0.60 23.52 29.34
N TYR A 215 0.22 22.49 28.60
CA TYR A 215 0.96 22.05 27.42
C TYR A 215 0.63 22.93 26.20
N VAL A 216 1.43 23.97 25.96
CA VAL A 216 1.30 24.92 24.83
C VAL A 216 2.37 24.61 23.76
N PRO A 217 1.99 24.16 22.54
CA PRO A 217 2.95 23.90 21.48
C PRO A 217 3.69 25.18 21.05
N LYS A 218 5.02 25.16 21.05
CA LYS A 218 5.87 26.30 20.65
C LYS A 218 5.85 26.61 19.14
N THR A 219 5.14 25.84 18.31
CA THR A 219 5.07 26.05 16.86
C THR A 219 3.63 26.34 16.39
N ASN A 220 3.46 27.47 15.69
CA ASN A 220 2.19 27.89 15.05
C ASN A 220 1.81 27.08 13.80
N SER A 221 2.46 25.95 13.57
CA SER A 221 2.20 25.07 12.42
C SER A 221 1.47 23.83 12.91
N GLY A 222 0.35 23.48 12.28
CA GLY A 222 -0.45 22.27 12.55
C GLY A 222 0.33 20.96 12.38
N SER A 223 1.29 20.74 13.27
CA SER A 223 2.19 19.60 13.30
C SER A 223 1.42 18.36 13.74
N ARG A 224 1.43 17.36 12.87
CA ARG A 224 0.80 16.03 13.07
C ARG A 224 1.46 15.24 14.21
N HIS A 225 2.63 15.68 14.67
CA HIS A 225 3.39 15.12 15.79
C HIS A 225 3.78 16.24 16.76
N LEU A 226 3.19 16.23 17.95
CA LEU A 226 3.58 17.10 19.06
C LEU A 226 4.61 16.35 19.92
N ALA A 227 5.69 17.05 20.31
CA ALA A 227 6.72 16.49 21.18
C ALA A 227 6.13 16.16 22.56
N PRO A 228 6.63 15.15 23.28
CA PRO A 228 6.18 14.90 24.66
C PRO A 228 6.39 16.15 25.54
N PRO A 229 5.56 16.34 26.59
CA PRO A 229 5.78 17.41 27.56
C PRO A 229 7.17 17.27 28.19
N ASN A 230 7.83 18.40 28.46
CA ASN A 230 9.10 18.38 29.18
C ASN A 230 8.87 18.11 30.68
N ASN A 231 9.94 17.77 31.42
CA ASN A 231 9.82 17.45 32.86
C ASN A 231 9.24 18.62 33.68
N GLU A 232 9.49 19.86 33.29
CA GLU A 232 8.94 21.06 33.95
C GLU A 232 7.42 21.18 33.73
N GLU A 233 6.93 20.90 32.53
CA GLU A 233 5.51 20.86 32.18
C GLU A 233 4.79 19.73 32.93
N PHE A 234 5.41 18.55 33.06
CA PHE A 234 4.87 17.47 33.89
C PHE A 234 4.73 17.87 35.36
N GLN A 235 5.75 18.53 35.93
CA GLN A 235 5.68 19.05 37.30
C GLN A 235 4.58 20.09 37.49
N GLN A 236 4.38 20.97 36.50
CA GLN A 236 3.30 21.93 36.52
C GLN A 236 1.93 21.24 36.45
N ILE A 237 1.79 20.19 35.64
CA ILE A 237 0.55 19.41 35.52
C ILE A 237 0.23 18.73 36.85
N VAL A 238 1.23 18.12 37.50
CA VAL A 238 1.10 17.51 38.83
C VAL A 238 0.63 18.53 39.88
N ARG A 239 1.26 19.72 39.90
CA ARG A 239 0.87 20.79 40.83
C ARG A 239 -0.56 21.27 40.59
N CYS A 240 -0.91 21.51 39.32
CA CYS A 240 -2.25 21.97 38.94
C CYS A 240 -3.34 20.95 39.32
N TYR A 241 -3.11 19.66 39.04
CA TYR A 241 -4.03 18.60 39.44
C TYR A 241 -4.15 18.49 40.96
N ASN A 242 -3.03 18.44 41.69
CA ASN A 242 -3.04 18.28 43.15
C ASN A 242 -3.68 19.46 43.89
N GLN A 243 -3.73 20.65 43.26
CA GLN A 243 -4.47 21.82 43.74
C GLN A 243 -5.97 21.72 43.43
N ARG A 244 -6.33 21.29 42.21
CA ARG A 244 -7.73 21.25 41.73
C ARG A 244 -8.49 19.97 42.09
N ARG A 245 -7.82 18.93 42.59
CA ARG A 245 -8.47 17.68 43.02
C ARG A 245 -9.54 17.86 44.10
N LEU A 246 -9.47 18.95 44.87
CA LEU A 246 -10.46 19.31 45.89
C LEU A 246 -11.77 19.81 45.27
N GLU A 247 -11.80 20.12 43.97
CA GLU A 247 -12.99 20.51 43.21
C GLU A 247 -13.82 19.30 42.75
N LEU A 248 -13.30 18.07 42.93
CA LEU A 248 -14.00 16.83 42.58
C LEU A 248 -15.01 16.45 43.68
N SER A 249 -16.10 15.80 43.26
CA SER A 249 -17.15 15.30 44.17
C SER A 249 -16.61 14.32 45.21
N GLU A 250 -15.55 13.58 44.86
CA GLU A 250 -14.71 12.81 45.79
C GLU A 250 -13.26 13.30 45.64
N PRO A 251 -12.61 13.82 46.71
CA PRO A 251 -11.23 14.28 46.62
C PRO A 251 -10.30 13.11 46.33
N GLY A 252 -9.81 13.04 45.10
CA GLY A 252 -8.91 11.99 44.65
C GLY A 252 -7.57 11.99 45.40
N GLU A 253 -6.87 10.86 45.34
CA GLU A 253 -5.52 10.73 45.91
C GLU A 253 -4.53 11.72 45.25
N THR A 254 -3.46 12.05 45.99
CA THR A 254 -2.33 12.80 45.40
C THR A 254 -1.69 11.94 44.33
N VAL A 255 -1.42 12.53 43.17
CA VAL A 255 -0.84 11.81 42.04
C VAL A 255 0.59 12.28 41.81
N ASP A 256 1.50 11.34 41.57
CA ASP A 256 2.89 11.61 41.23
C ASP A 256 3.11 11.78 39.71
N GLU A 257 4.32 12.20 39.29
CA GLU A 257 4.66 12.39 37.88
C GLU A 257 4.46 11.12 37.04
N SER A 258 4.81 9.94 37.57
CA SER A 258 4.71 8.67 36.86
C SER A 258 3.26 8.24 36.64
N GLN A 259 2.41 8.49 37.63
CA GLN A 259 0.99 8.18 37.60
C GLN A 259 0.25 9.13 36.66
N ILE A 260 0.61 10.41 36.60
CA ILE A 260 0.07 11.33 35.58
C ILE A 260 0.43 10.88 34.16
N ALA A 261 1.69 10.46 33.94
CA ALA A 261 2.10 9.94 32.64
C ALA A 261 1.29 8.70 32.24
N GLN A 262 1.11 7.75 33.15
CA GLN A 262 0.28 6.56 32.94
C GLN A 262 -1.19 6.91 32.67
N ILE A 263 -1.77 7.85 33.42
CA ILE A 263 -3.16 8.27 33.23
C ILE A 263 -3.36 8.94 31.87
N LEU A 264 -2.43 9.79 31.44
CA LEU A 264 -2.46 10.42 30.11
C LEU A 264 -2.28 9.39 28.99
N GLU A 265 -1.46 8.36 29.20
CA GLU A 265 -1.32 7.24 28.26
C GLU A 265 -2.61 6.43 28.17
N VAL A 266 -3.25 6.10 29.30
CA VAL A 266 -4.57 5.44 29.34
C VAL A 266 -5.62 6.29 28.61
N CYS A 267 -5.64 7.61 28.81
CA CYS A 267 -6.53 8.52 28.08
C CYS A 267 -6.23 8.51 26.57
N THR A 268 -4.95 8.44 26.18
CA THR A 268 -4.54 8.37 24.77
C THR A 268 -5.00 7.08 24.12
N CYS A 269 -4.81 5.94 24.78
CA CYS A 269 -5.27 4.63 24.33
C CYS A 269 -6.80 4.57 24.27
N ALA A 270 -7.50 5.07 25.28
CA ALA A 270 -8.97 5.13 25.30
C ALA A 270 -9.53 5.94 24.14
N VAL A 271 -8.99 7.14 23.90
CA VAL A 271 -9.43 8.01 22.79
C VAL A 271 -9.05 7.41 21.45
N ARG A 272 -7.84 6.84 21.32
CA ARG A 272 -7.40 6.16 20.11
C ARG A 272 -8.38 5.05 19.77
N ASP A 273 -8.62 4.15 20.71
CA ASP A 273 -9.51 3.02 20.52
C ASP A 273 -10.94 3.46 20.24
N TRP A 274 -11.48 4.45 20.98
CA TRP A 274 -12.79 5.04 20.76
C TRP A 274 -12.94 5.64 19.35
N ARG A 275 -11.89 6.32 18.85
CA ARG A 275 -11.82 6.84 17.47
C ARG A 275 -11.56 5.77 16.42
N THR A 276 -11.04 4.61 16.82
CA THR A 276 -10.81 3.43 15.97
C THR A 276 -11.83 2.31 16.18
N VAL A 277 -12.97 2.56 16.84
CA VAL A 277 -13.99 1.51 17.07
C VAL A 277 -14.54 1.04 15.73
N SER A 278 -14.01 -0.12 15.33
CA SER A 278 -14.69 -1.33 14.90
C SER A 278 -16.13 -1.15 14.45
N PHE A 279 -16.35 -1.39 13.16
CA PHE A 279 -17.59 -2.01 12.71
C PHE A 279 -17.72 -3.37 13.42
N SER A 280 -18.34 -3.40 14.60
CA SER A 280 -19.16 -4.55 14.94
C SER A 280 -20.40 -4.41 14.08
N TYR A 281 -20.59 -5.32 13.14
CA TYR A 281 -21.88 -5.49 12.47
C TYR A 281 -22.95 -5.54 13.56
N PRO A 282 -23.88 -4.57 13.63
CA PRO A 282 -25.11 -4.78 14.33
C PRO A 282 -25.88 -5.82 13.52
N ASP A 283 -26.41 -6.82 14.22
CA ASP A 283 -27.39 -7.76 13.72
C ASP A 283 -28.36 -7.10 12.75
N THR A 284 -28.66 -7.83 11.69
CA THR A 284 -29.73 -7.57 10.72
C THR A 284 -30.96 -7.00 11.40
N ASN A 285 -31.12 -5.67 11.37
CA ASN A 285 -32.41 -5.04 11.46
C ASN A 285 -32.59 -4.23 10.19
N ARG A 286 -33.47 -4.80 9.35
CA ARG A 286 -34.24 -4.10 8.34
C ARG A 286 -34.84 -2.83 8.93
N ASP A 287 -35.17 -1.93 8.02
CA ASP A 287 -35.85 -0.67 8.23
C ASP A 287 -34.89 0.47 8.57
N ILE A 288 -34.45 1.17 7.52
CA ILE A 288 -34.59 2.61 7.33
C ILE A 288 -33.97 2.93 5.95
N LEU A 289 -34.84 3.04 4.95
CA LEU A 289 -34.81 4.09 3.91
C LEU A 289 -36.03 3.91 3.01
N GLY A 290 -37.19 4.27 3.57
CA GLY A 290 -38.31 4.71 2.75
C GLY A 290 -37.99 6.09 2.17
N SER A 291 -37.79 6.17 0.86
CA SER A 291 -38.50 7.12 -0.01
C SER A 291 -37.97 7.01 -1.44
N SER A 292 -38.85 6.47 -2.29
CA SER A 292 -38.98 6.61 -3.74
C SER A 292 -37.88 7.34 -4.51
N THR A 293 -37.20 6.60 -5.39
CA THR A 293 -37.43 6.78 -6.84
C THR A 293 -37.12 5.48 -7.56
N ASP A 294 -38.10 5.11 -8.36
CA ASP A 294 -38.27 3.88 -9.13
C ASP A 294 -37.23 3.76 -10.25
N TYR A 295 -36.36 2.74 -10.17
CA TYR A 295 -35.77 2.07 -11.32
C TYR A 295 -35.56 0.60 -10.94
N GLY A 296 -36.53 -0.24 -11.34
CA GLY A 296 -36.52 -1.68 -11.12
C GLY A 296 -35.30 -2.38 -11.73
N TRP A 297 -34.56 -3.09 -10.88
CA TRP A 297 -33.58 -4.12 -11.27
C TRP A 297 -33.82 -5.45 -10.54
N GLU A 298 -34.92 -5.60 -9.80
CA GLU A 298 -35.25 -6.85 -9.09
C GLU A 298 -36.17 -7.74 -9.92
N THR A 299 -35.64 -8.31 -11.00
CA THR A 299 -36.11 -9.62 -11.51
C THR A 299 -34.97 -10.23 -12.33
N ILE A 300 -34.76 -11.54 -12.17
CA ILE A 300 -33.65 -12.35 -12.71
C ILE A 300 -32.46 -12.51 -11.74
N ILE A 301 -32.75 -13.04 -10.54
CA ILE A 301 -31.87 -14.04 -9.91
C ILE A 301 -32.76 -15.18 -9.45
N GLN A 302 -33.09 -16.08 -10.37
CA GLN A 302 -33.64 -17.41 -10.08
C GLN A 302 -33.35 -18.27 -11.31
N ASP A 303 -32.15 -18.85 -11.31
CA ASP A 303 -31.77 -20.13 -11.91
C ASP A 303 -30.27 -20.11 -12.25
N SER A 304 -29.48 -20.69 -11.35
CA SER A 304 -28.19 -21.33 -11.69
C SER A 304 -27.65 -22.03 -10.44
N SER A 305 -28.43 -22.99 -9.95
CA SER A 305 -27.86 -24.11 -9.19
C SER A 305 -27.10 -25.02 -10.16
N ASP A 306 -25.91 -24.60 -10.61
CA ASP A 306 -24.98 -25.48 -11.35
C ASP A 306 -23.60 -24.84 -11.60
N TYR A 307 -22.87 -24.42 -10.56
CA TYR A 307 -21.42 -24.18 -10.67
C TYR A 307 -20.70 -24.57 -9.38
N ARG A 308 -20.51 -25.88 -9.22
CA ARG A 308 -19.64 -26.46 -8.19
C ARG A 308 -18.63 -27.42 -8.83
N ALA A 309 -17.77 -26.87 -9.68
CA ALA A 309 -16.47 -27.43 -10.10
C ALA A 309 -15.85 -26.50 -11.14
N ASN A 310 -14.83 -25.69 -10.78
CA ASN A 310 -13.77 -25.15 -11.68
C ASN A 310 -12.84 -24.16 -10.96
N GLU A 311 -12.54 -24.36 -9.66
CA GLU A 311 -11.56 -23.54 -8.93
C GLU A 311 -10.04 -23.82 -9.20
N PRO A 312 -9.60 -24.92 -9.83
CA PRO A 312 -8.15 -25.12 -10.05
C PRO A 312 -7.55 -24.39 -11.27
N LEU A 313 -8.32 -24.17 -12.35
CA LEU A 313 -7.73 -23.82 -13.65
C LEU A 313 -7.31 -22.34 -13.78
N ALA A 314 -8.14 -21.39 -13.32
CA ALA A 314 -7.85 -19.96 -13.39
C ALA A 314 -6.67 -19.53 -12.49
N LYS A 315 -6.42 -20.24 -11.39
CA LYS A 315 -5.22 -20.03 -10.54
C LYS A 315 -3.94 -20.52 -11.22
N LEU A 316 -4.01 -21.62 -11.98
CA LEU A 316 -2.89 -22.15 -12.75
C LEU A 316 -2.52 -21.21 -13.90
N GLU A 317 -3.48 -20.77 -14.71
CA GLU A 317 -3.24 -19.87 -15.87
C GLU A 317 -2.62 -18.53 -15.44
N GLN A 318 -3.08 -17.97 -14.32
CA GLN A 318 -2.53 -16.71 -13.80
C GLN A 318 -1.12 -16.89 -13.19
N GLN A 319 -0.87 -18.03 -12.55
CA GLN A 319 0.44 -18.37 -12.02
C GLN A 319 1.44 -18.62 -13.15
N GLU A 320 1.01 -19.27 -14.23
CA GLU A 320 1.78 -19.48 -15.45
C GLU A 320 2.16 -18.15 -16.11
N ALA A 321 1.20 -17.22 -16.29
CA ALA A 321 1.47 -15.91 -16.88
C ALA A 321 2.46 -15.07 -16.05
N TRP A 322 2.32 -15.07 -14.71
CA TRP A 322 3.28 -14.39 -13.84
C TRP A 322 4.64 -15.07 -13.79
N GLN A 323 4.68 -16.41 -13.87
CA GLN A 323 5.93 -17.16 -13.98
C GLN A 323 6.66 -16.84 -15.28
N GLU A 324 5.93 -16.67 -16.38
CA GLU A 324 6.50 -16.35 -17.68
C GLU A 324 7.07 -14.92 -17.72
N ILE A 325 6.35 -13.93 -17.18
CA ILE A 325 6.88 -12.57 -17.01
C ILE A 325 8.11 -12.56 -16.09
N ASN A 326 8.04 -13.29 -14.96
CA ASN A 326 9.19 -13.42 -14.06
C ASN A 326 10.39 -14.10 -14.74
N HIS A 327 10.13 -15.09 -15.59
CA HIS A 327 11.16 -15.78 -16.36
C HIS A 327 11.82 -14.83 -17.37
N ILE A 328 11.02 -14.03 -18.09
CA ILE A 328 11.51 -13.03 -19.04
C ILE A 328 12.34 -11.97 -18.30
N LEU A 329 11.89 -11.48 -17.14
CA LEU A 329 12.64 -10.51 -16.32
C LEU A 329 13.94 -11.10 -15.75
N ALA A 330 13.90 -12.34 -15.25
CA ALA A 330 15.08 -13.04 -14.75
C ALA A 330 16.11 -13.28 -15.87
N LYS A 331 15.64 -13.63 -17.07
CA LYS A 331 16.47 -13.77 -18.28
C LYS A 331 17.06 -12.42 -18.72
N ALA A 332 16.26 -11.36 -18.71
CA ALA A 332 16.73 -10.00 -19.00
C ALA A 332 17.77 -9.52 -17.97
N PHE A 333 17.61 -9.89 -16.70
CA PHE A 333 18.56 -9.60 -15.64
C PHE A 333 19.87 -10.39 -15.80
N SER A 334 19.81 -11.67 -16.19
CA SER A 334 21.00 -12.50 -16.42
C SER A 334 21.78 -12.10 -17.67
N GLN A 335 21.14 -11.44 -18.64
CA GLN A 335 21.79 -10.82 -19.80
C GLN A 335 22.60 -9.56 -19.47
N LEU A 336 22.41 -8.97 -18.29
CA LEU A 336 23.29 -7.91 -17.82
C LEU A 336 24.67 -8.48 -17.48
N SER A 337 25.74 -7.72 -17.70
CA SER A 337 27.08 -8.12 -17.26
C SER A 337 27.14 -8.28 -15.74
N VAL A 338 28.04 -9.14 -15.25
CA VAL A 338 28.22 -9.44 -13.81
C VAL A 338 28.36 -8.16 -12.98
N ASP A 339 29.17 -7.20 -13.44
CA ASP A 339 29.33 -5.89 -12.78
C ASP A 339 28.01 -5.12 -12.62
N LYS A 340 27.13 -5.17 -13.63
CA LYS A 340 25.83 -4.49 -13.60
C LYS A 340 24.85 -5.20 -12.67
N GLN A 341 24.87 -6.53 -12.64
CA GLN A 341 24.08 -7.31 -11.69
C GLN A 341 24.52 -7.04 -10.25
N ASN A 342 25.83 -7.02 -10.01
CA ASN A 342 26.42 -6.71 -8.71
C ASN A 342 26.08 -5.29 -8.26
N LEU A 343 26.13 -4.32 -9.17
CA LEU A 343 25.71 -2.95 -8.89
C LEU A 343 24.25 -2.89 -8.40
N ILE A 344 23.34 -3.63 -9.05
CA ILE A 344 21.93 -3.65 -8.66
C ILE A 344 21.73 -4.40 -7.32
N ARG A 345 22.42 -5.54 -7.12
CA ARG A 345 22.36 -6.32 -5.87
C ARG A 345 22.90 -5.56 -4.66
N LEU A 346 23.95 -4.76 -4.84
CA LEU A 346 24.49 -3.89 -3.80
C LEU A 346 23.61 -2.67 -3.54
N SER A 347 22.86 -2.20 -4.54
CA SER A 347 22.04 -0.99 -4.44
C SER A 347 20.86 -1.10 -3.48
N ARG A 348 20.07 -0.02 -3.42
CA ARG A 348 18.80 0.05 -2.69
C ARG A 348 17.85 -1.13 -2.97
N ALA A 349 17.95 -1.76 -4.14
CA ALA A 349 17.17 -2.94 -4.48
C ALA A 349 17.57 -4.20 -3.68
N GLY A 350 18.85 -4.40 -3.34
CA GLY A 350 19.28 -5.56 -2.55
C GLY A 350 19.62 -5.20 -1.10
N LEU A 351 20.88 -4.82 -0.86
CA LEU A 351 21.41 -4.56 0.49
C LEU A 351 21.11 -3.17 1.05
N GLY A 352 20.41 -2.31 0.30
CA GLY A 352 20.03 -0.99 0.81
C GLY A 352 21.17 0.04 0.81
N LEU A 353 22.28 -0.22 0.12
CA LEU A 353 23.44 0.67 0.15
C LEU A 353 23.20 1.96 -0.63
N THR A 354 23.78 3.04 -0.12
CA THR A 354 23.84 4.35 -0.75
C THR A 354 24.89 4.37 -1.86
N GLN A 355 24.81 5.34 -2.76
CA GLN A 355 25.76 5.47 -3.87
C GLN A 355 27.21 5.69 -3.40
N THR A 356 27.40 6.32 -2.24
CA THR A 356 28.71 6.50 -1.60
C THR A 356 29.26 5.19 -1.04
N GLU A 357 28.42 4.36 -0.44
CA GLU A 357 28.82 3.06 0.09
C GLU A 357 29.16 2.07 -1.04
N ILE A 358 28.35 2.05 -2.12
CA ILE A 358 28.62 1.23 -3.31
C ILE A 358 29.94 1.65 -3.99
N ALA A 359 30.21 2.96 -4.04
CA ALA A 359 31.46 3.50 -4.56
C ALA A 359 32.68 3.00 -3.78
N LEU A 360 32.57 2.89 -2.45
CA LEU A 360 33.63 2.32 -1.60
C LEU A 360 33.81 0.81 -1.86
N VAL A 361 32.71 0.05 -1.94
CA VAL A 361 32.76 -1.40 -2.14
C VAL A 361 33.31 -1.79 -3.51
N LEU A 362 32.92 -1.07 -4.57
CA LEU A 362 33.35 -1.34 -5.94
C LEU A 362 34.62 -0.58 -6.36
N ASN A 363 35.20 0.22 -5.45
CA ASN A 363 36.33 1.11 -5.74
C ASN A 363 36.11 2.03 -6.97
N LEU A 364 34.91 2.62 -7.06
CA LEU A 364 34.49 3.51 -8.14
C LEU A 364 34.14 4.90 -7.60
N LYS A 365 34.10 5.92 -8.46
CA LYS A 365 33.65 7.26 -8.04
C LYS A 365 32.12 7.31 -7.95
N GLN A 366 31.57 7.96 -6.92
CA GLN A 366 30.12 8.07 -6.68
C GLN A 366 29.31 8.53 -7.91
N TYR A 367 29.80 9.51 -8.68
CA TYR A 367 29.09 9.99 -9.87
C TYR A 367 29.01 8.93 -10.99
N GLN A 368 29.95 7.97 -11.01
CA GLN A 368 29.94 6.85 -11.95
C GLN A 368 28.84 5.86 -11.56
N ILE A 369 28.63 5.63 -10.26
CA ILE A 369 27.57 4.75 -9.72
C ILE A 369 26.17 5.22 -10.14
N SER A 370 25.84 6.51 -9.96
CA SER A 370 24.52 7.04 -10.36
C SER A 370 24.26 6.91 -11.87
N ARG A 371 25.27 7.20 -12.69
CA ARG A 371 25.18 7.10 -14.16
C ARG A 371 25.09 5.65 -14.61
N GLN A 372 25.88 4.76 -14.01
CA GLN A 372 25.84 3.33 -14.34
C GLN A 372 24.51 2.71 -13.91
N TYR A 373 23.97 3.05 -12.75
CA TYR A 373 22.68 2.53 -12.28
C TYR A 373 21.54 2.85 -13.25
N LYS A 374 21.42 4.12 -13.68
CA LYS A 374 20.43 4.52 -14.71
C LYS A 374 20.63 3.82 -16.05
N ARG A 375 21.90 3.58 -16.44
CA ARG A 375 22.20 2.80 -17.67
C ARG A 375 21.81 1.34 -17.51
N CYS A 376 22.00 0.74 -16.34
CA CYS A 376 21.60 -0.64 -16.06
C CYS A 376 20.09 -0.80 -16.12
N GLN A 377 19.32 0.11 -15.51
CA GLN A 377 17.86 0.11 -15.59
C GLN A 377 17.37 0.21 -17.04
N ARG A 378 17.97 1.09 -17.85
CA ARG A 378 17.64 1.21 -19.28
C ARG A 378 17.98 -0.06 -20.06
N SER A 379 19.15 -0.65 -19.84
CA SER A 379 19.52 -1.92 -20.48
C SER A 379 18.56 -3.05 -20.07
N LEU A 380 18.17 -3.12 -18.80
CA LEU A 380 17.22 -4.12 -18.31
C LEU A 380 15.85 -3.96 -18.96
N LEU A 381 15.34 -2.73 -19.06
CA LEU A 381 14.09 -2.43 -19.77
C LEU A 381 14.18 -2.80 -21.25
N GLN A 382 15.31 -2.52 -21.92
CA GLN A 382 15.53 -2.92 -23.30
C GLN A 382 15.47 -4.44 -23.47
N TYR A 383 16.23 -5.20 -22.66
CA TYR A 383 16.20 -6.66 -22.71
C TYR A 383 14.83 -7.24 -22.35
N PHE A 384 14.12 -6.63 -21.41
CA PHE A 384 12.75 -7.01 -21.07
C PHE A 384 11.79 -6.77 -22.24
N THR A 385 11.83 -5.59 -22.86
CA THR A 385 10.97 -5.26 -24.02
C THR A 385 11.24 -6.19 -25.20
N GLN A 386 12.51 -6.53 -25.44
CA GLN A 386 12.90 -7.51 -26.44
C GLN A 386 12.35 -8.90 -26.08
N GLY A 387 12.50 -9.36 -24.83
CA GLY A 387 11.96 -10.63 -24.38
C GLY A 387 10.43 -10.72 -24.46
N CYS A 388 9.70 -9.63 -24.18
CA CYS A 388 8.26 -9.57 -24.38
C CYS A 388 7.87 -9.65 -25.86
N SER A 389 8.64 -9.02 -26.75
CA SER A 389 8.40 -9.10 -28.19
C SER A 389 8.68 -10.51 -28.75
N GLU A 390 9.70 -11.21 -28.23
CA GLU A 390 10.10 -12.54 -28.69
C GLU A 390 9.22 -13.66 -28.11
N SER A 391 8.85 -13.58 -26.84
CA SER A 391 8.11 -14.64 -26.13
C SER A 391 6.61 -14.45 -26.14
N LEU A 392 6.13 -13.20 -26.10
CA LEU A 392 4.69 -12.89 -25.96
C LEU A 392 4.11 -12.16 -27.18
N ASN A 393 4.91 -11.84 -28.21
CA ASN A 393 4.52 -11.01 -29.36
C ASN A 393 3.94 -9.63 -28.96
N ILE A 394 4.35 -9.08 -27.81
CA ILE A 394 3.89 -7.78 -27.31
C ILE A 394 4.95 -6.71 -27.62
N ASN A 395 4.55 -5.67 -28.35
CA ASN A 395 5.38 -4.48 -28.54
C ASN A 395 5.01 -3.40 -27.52
N LEU A 396 5.90 -3.16 -26.56
CA LEU A 396 5.70 -2.14 -25.53
C LEU A 396 6.08 -0.75 -26.09
N SER A 397 5.17 0.22 -25.99
CA SER A 397 5.43 1.60 -26.42
C SER A 397 6.35 2.33 -25.43
N ASN A 398 7.06 3.36 -25.88
CA ASN A 398 7.94 4.17 -25.03
C ASN A 398 7.21 4.81 -23.84
N GLU A 399 5.91 5.13 -24.00
CA GLU A 399 5.06 5.67 -22.93
C GLU A 399 4.80 4.63 -21.82
N VAL A 400 4.66 3.35 -22.19
CA VAL A 400 4.49 2.24 -21.23
C VAL A 400 5.81 1.91 -20.54
N ILE A 401 6.94 2.00 -21.25
CA ILE A 401 8.28 1.78 -20.69
C ILE A 401 8.59 2.80 -19.58
N GLU A 402 8.17 4.06 -19.71
CA GLU A 402 8.32 5.07 -18.66
C GLU A 402 7.44 4.78 -17.42
N GLN A 403 6.30 4.11 -17.60
CA GLN A 403 5.40 3.72 -16.50
C GLN A 403 5.88 2.44 -15.79
N LEU A 404 6.74 1.64 -16.42
CA LEU A 404 7.29 0.41 -15.85
C LEU A 404 8.43 0.63 -14.85
N ASP A 405 8.90 1.86 -14.66
CA ASP A 405 10.05 2.13 -13.77
C ASP A 405 9.76 1.72 -12.32
N VAL A 406 8.55 2.01 -11.80
CA VAL A 406 8.16 1.66 -10.43
C VAL A 406 7.95 0.14 -10.25
N PRO A 407 7.14 -0.55 -11.08
CA PRO A 407 7.03 -2.01 -11.01
C PRO A 407 8.37 -2.74 -11.17
N LEU A 408 9.26 -2.23 -12.02
CA LEU A 408 10.60 -2.78 -12.20
C LEU A 408 11.45 -2.61 -10.93
N GLN A 409 11.36 -1.47 -10.25
CA GLN A 409 12.06 -1.28 -8.98
C GLN A 409 11.56 -2.24 -7.89
N GLU A 410 10.24 -2.46 -7.81
CA GLU A 410 9.66 -3.42 -6.86
C GLU A 410 10.08 -4.85 -7.17
N TRP A 411 10.08 -5.25 -8.45
CA TRP A 411 10.56 -6.56 -8.87
C TRP A 411 12.05 -6.75 -8.59
N LEU A 412 12.88 -5.77 -8.96
CA LEU A 412 14.32 -5.79 -8.68
C LEU A 412 14.60 -5.90 -7.19
N GLN A 413 13.80 -5.21 -6.36
CA GLN A 413 13.92 -5.29 -4.93
C GLN A 413 13.67 -6.72 -4.44
N LYS A 414 12.54 -7.31 -4.84
CA LYS A 414 12.20 -8.68 -4.46
C LYS A 414 13.25 -9.68 -4.94
N HIS A 415 13.66 -9.60 -6.21
CA HIS A 415 14.64 -10.50 -6.80
C HIS A 415 16.03 -10.41 -6.15
N CYS A 416 16.49 -9.20 -5.81
CA CYS A 416 17.78 -9.01 -5.12
C CYS A 416 17.71 -9.38 -3.64
N GLN A 417 16.55 -9.22 -3.00
CA GLN A 417 16.32 -9.72 -1.65
C GLN A 417 16.33 -11.25 -1.62
N GLU A 418 15.67 -11.93 -2.57
CA GLU A 418 15.71 -13.39 -2.70
C GLU A 418 17.16 -13.91 -2.83
N PHE A 419 18.00 -13.24 -3.62
CA PHE A 419 19.43 -13.58 -3.70
C PHE A 419 20.11 -13.51 -2.32
N SER A 420 19.91 -12.43 -1.58
CA SER A 420 20.53 -12.21 -0.26
C SER A 420 19.98 -13.20 0.79
N THR A 421 18.67 -13.42 0.78
CA THR A 421 17.98 -14.37 1.65
C THR A 421 18.44 -15.79 1.37
N SER A 422 18.63 -16.20 0.11
CA SER A 422 19.13 -17.55 -0.24
C SER A 422 20.51 -17.86 0.37
N ILE A 423 21.36 -16.84 0.53
CA ILE A 423 22.66 -16.99 1.19
C ILE A 423 22.46 -17.28 2.69
N LEU A 424 21.55 -16.58 3.34
CA LEU A 424 21.25 -16.77 4.76
C LEU A 424 20.50 -18.08 5.02
N GLU A 425 19.58 -18.46 4.14
CA GLU A 425 18.86 -19.73 4.20
C GLU A 425 19.79 -20.93 4.07
N SER A 426 20.88 -20.82 3.30
CA SER A 426 21.88 -21.90 3.21
C SER A 426 22.57 -22.21 4.55
N ILE A 427 22.50 -21.28 5.52
CA ILE A 427 23.08 -21.43 6.86
C ILE A 427 22.14 -22.22 7.77
N VAL A 428 20.82 -22.06 7.62
CA VAL A 428 19.80 -22.61 8.53
C VAL A 428 19.96 -24.13 8.76
N PRO A 429 20.24 -24.97 7.75
CA PRO A 429 20.48 -26.40 7.94
C PRO A 429 21.64 -26.74 8.88
N SER A 430 22.66 -25.89 8.96
CA SER A 430 23.86 -26.11 9.80
C SER A 430 23.66 -25.82 11.29
N ILE A 431 22.51 -25.23 11.66
CA ILE A 431 22.21 -24.81 13.03
C ILE A 431 21.53 -25.96 13.78
N ASN A 432 22.07 -26.31 14.94
CA ASN A 432 21.47 -27.33 15.81
C ASN A 432 20.10 -26.89 16.38
N SER A 433 19.30 -27.85 16.81
CA SER A 433 17.92 -27.61 17.29
C SER A 433 17.84 -26.73 18.56
N GLY A 434 18.88 -26.77 19.42
CA GLY A 434 18.95 -25.94 20.62
C GLY A 434 19.16 -24.46 20.31
N ASP A 435 20.05 -24.18 19.35
CA ASP A 435 20.35 -22.82 18.90
C ASP A 435 19.21 -22.24 18.07
N ARG A 436 18.47 -23.07 17.30
CA ARG A 436 17.23 -22.65 16.63
C ARG A 436 16.16 -22.19 17.63
N ARG A 437 15.91 -22.98 18.69
CA ARG A 437 14.97 -22.59 19.77
C ARG A 437 15.40 -21.31 20.45
N LEU A 438 16.69 -21.15 20.69
CA LEU A 438 17.25 -19.95 21.31
C LEU A 438 17.02 -18.70 20.43
N LEU A 439 17.20 -18.80 19.11
CA LEU A 439 16.88 -17.72 18.16
C LEU A 439 15.37 -17.44 18.10
N GLN A 440 14.53 -18.48 18.16
CA GLN A 440 13.08 -18.34 18.15
C GLN A 440 12.57 -17.59 19.38
N PHE A 441 13.03 -17.96 20.58
CA PHE A 441 12.63 -17.27 21.81
C PHE A 441 13.08 -15.80 21.82
N TYR A 442 14.29 -15.52 21.33
CA TYR A 442 14.83 -14.17 21.32
C TYR A 442 14.18 -13.26 20.26
N TYR A 443 14.12 -13.70 18.99
CA TYR A 443 13.69 -12.85 17.87
C TYR A 443 12.19 -12.89 17.58
N CYS A 444 11.45 -13.93 17.99
CA CYS A 444 10.00 -14.05 17.72
C CYS A 444 9.17 -13.71 18.94
N GLN A 445 9.55 -14.27 20.08
CA GLN A 445 8.78 -14.15 21.31
C GLN A 445 9.24 -12.94 22.15
N ASN A 446 10.31 -12.26 21.71
CA ASN A 446 10.92 -11.11 22.40
C ASN A 446 11.29 -11.43 23.86
N TRP A 447 11.72 -12.66 24.15
CA TRP A 447 12.10 -13.06 25.49
C TRP A 447 13.43 -12.43 25.91
N SER A 448 13.50 -12.01 27.17
CA SER A 448 14.75 -11.59 27.78
C SER A 448 15.72 -12.78 27.93
N ALA A 449 17.03 -12.50 27.98
CA ALA A 449 18.04 -13.53 28.20
C ALA A 449 17.82 -14.30 29.52
N GLU A 450 17.13 -13.70 30.49
CA GLU A 450 16.77 -14.34 31.76
C GLU A 450 15.58 -15.29 31.61
N GLN A 451 14.58 -14.94 30.80
CA GLN A 451 13.46 -15.82 30.47
C GLN A 451 13.93 -17.05 29.69
N ILE A 452 14.79 -16.83 28.68
CA ILE A 452 15.41 -17.91 27.89
C ILE A 452 16.29 -18.80 28.78
N GLY A 453 17.05 -18.20 29.69
CA GLY A 453 17.91 -18.94 30.62
C GLY A 453 17.12 -19.84 31.57
N ARG A 454 15.96 -19.37 32.06
CA ARG A 454 15.05 -20.17 32.89
C ARG A 454 14.43 -21.34 32.13
N GLU A 455 13.97 -21.11 30.90
CA GLU A 455 13.31 -22.15 30.09
C GLU A 455 14.29 -23.23 29.60
N LEU A 456 15.48 -22.82 29.16
CA LEU A 456 16.48 -23.75 28.62
C LEU A 456 17.38 -24.36 29.72
N GLY A 457 17.26 -23.93 30.98
CA GLY A 457 18.12 -24.37 32.07
C GLY A 457 19.58 -23.90 31.95
N ILE A 458 19.82 -22.77 31.28
CA ILE A 458 21.16 -22.24 30.96
C ILE A 458 21.38 -20.92 31.70
N LYS A 459 22.59 -20.68 32.21
CA LYS A 459 22.95 -19.38 32.82
C LYS A 459 22.74 -18.22 31.84
N THR A 460 22.19 -17.10 32.30
CA THR A 460 21.94 -15.88 31.50
C THR A 460 23.16 -15.39 30.71
N SER A 461 24.36 -15.48 31.30
CA SER A 461 25.61 -15.11 30.62
C SER A 461 25.93 -16.03 29.43
N SER A 462 25.61 -17.32 29.54
CA SER A 462 25.78 -18.30 28.47
C SER A 462 24.74 -18.11 27.35
N VAL A 463 23.51 -17.68 27.66
CA VAL A 463 22.51 -17.29 26.65
C VAL A 463 22.99 -16.09 25.82
N LYS A 464 23.49 -15.03 26.47
CA LYS A 464 24.04 -13.85 25.76
C LYS A 464 25.24 -14.20 24.88
N ASN A 465 26.15 -15.05 25.39
CA ASN A 465 27.31 -15.50 24.64
C ASN A 465 26.91 -16.36 23.43
N LYS A 466 25.94 -17.28 23.58
CA LYS A 466 25.42 -18.09 22.47
C LYS A 466 24.73 -17.24 21.40
N LEU A 467 23.89 -16.28 21.79
CA LEU A 467 23.27 -15.33 20.87
C LEU A 467 24.32 -14.56 20.06
N THR A 468 25.35 -14.06 20.75
CA THR A 468 26.43 -13.29 20.12
C THR A 468 27.22 -14.17 19.15
N ASN A 469 27.54 -15.41 19.53
CA ASN A 469 28.26 -16.36 18.68
C ASN A 469 27.45 -16.75 17.44
N LEU A 470 26.15 -17.00 17.58
CA LEU A 470 25.26 -17.30 16.46
C LEU A 470 25.17 -16.11 15.50
N LYS A 471 25.00 -14.90 16.04
CA LYS A 471 24.97 -13.67 15.24
C LYS A 471 26.27 -13.48 14.45
N ASN A 472 27.43 -13.66 15.09
CA ASN A 472 28.73 -13.58 14.44
C ASN A 472 28.91 -14.68 13.38
N MET A 473 28.40 -15.89 13.61
CA MET A 473 28.41 -16.97 12.63
C MET A 473 27.60 -16.59 11.38
N PHE A 474 26.37 -16.09 11.54
CA PHE A 474 25.55 -15.62 10.42
C PHE A 474 26.23 -14.48 9.67
N LEU A 475 26.80 -13.50 10.38
CA LEU A 475 27.50 -12.37 9.77
C LEU A 475 28.72 -12.80 8.96
N ASN A 476 29.57 -13.67 9.53
CA ASN A 476 30.77 -14.15 8.87
C ASN A 476 30.41 -14.97 7.63
N HIS A 477 29.47 -15.91 7.76
CA HIS A 477 29.09 -16.77 6.64
C HIS A 477 28.38 -15.99 5.54
N PHE A 478 27.51 -15.03 5.89
CA PHE A 478 26.89 -14.14 4.93
C PHE A 478 27.92 -13.27 4.21
N THR A 479 28.85 -12.65 4.94
CA THR A 479 29.89 -11.79 4.35
C THR A 479 30.81 -12.56 3.41
N ILE A 480 31.23 -13.77 3.77
CA ILE A 480 32.06 -14.62 2.93
C ILE A 480 31.30 -15.03 1.66
N ASN A 481 30.08 -15.54 1.78
CA ASN A 481 29.31 -15.98 0.62
C ASN A 481 28.86 -14.83 -0.28
N LEU A 482 28.60 -13.66 0.30
CA LEU A 482 28.31 -12.44 -0.44
C LEU A 482 29.53 -11.99 -1.24
N ALA A 483 30.73 -11.99 -0.63
CA ALA A 483 31.99 -11.69 -1.33
C ALA A 483 32.24 -12.67 -2.48
N THR A 484 32.09 -13.97 -2.23
CA THR A 484 32.30 -15.02 -3.23
C THR A 484 31.29 -14.93 -4.38
N LYS A 485 29.99 -14.76 -4.09
CA LYS A 485 28.94 -14.71 -5.13
C LYS A 485 28.90 -13.40 -5.92
N LEU A 486 29.44 -12.31 -5.37
CA LEU A 486 29.57 -11.04 -6.07
C LEU A 486 30.97 -10.85 -6.69
N GLU A 487 31.91 -11.77 -6.48
CA GLU A 487 33.30 -11.65 -6.94
C GLU A 487 33.99 -10.37 -6.43
N ILE A 488 33.70 -9.98 -5.18
CA ILE A 488 34.25 -8.76 -4.54
C ILE A 488 35.25 -9.15 -3.46
N GLU A 489 36.31 -8.36 -3.31
CA GLU A 489 37.26 -8.51 -2.20
C GLU A 489 36.56 -8.38 -0.84
N SER A 490 36.71 -9.38 0.03
CA SER A 490 36.12 -9.40 1.37
C SER A 490 36.50 -8.16 2.21
N LYS A 491 37.69 -7.59 1.97
CA LYS A 491 38.15 -6.36 2.63
C LYS A 491 37.31 -5.14 2.26
N SER A 492 36.76 -5.07 1.06
CA SER A 492 35.91 -3.96 0.60
C SER A 492 34.54 -3.98 1.28
N LEU A 493 34.06 -5.15 1.71
CA LEU A 493 32.81 -5.27 2.46
C LEU A 493 32.93 -4.83 3.93
N ALA A 494 34.16 -4.74 4.47
CA ALA A 494 34.37 -4.26 5.84
C ALA A 494 33.90 -2.80 6.02
N ALA A 495 33.97 -1.99 4.95
CA ALA A 495 33.49 -0.60 4.96
C ALA A 495 31.96 -0.47 5.15
N ILE A 496 31.21 -1.56 4.96
CA ILE A 496 29.74 -1.61 5.09
C ILE A 496 29.29 -2.66 6.11
N ALA A 497 30.17 -3.08 7.02
CA ALA A 497 29.89 -4.12 7.99
C ALA A 497 28.63 -3.84 8.83
N ASP A 498 28.40 -2.58 9.22
CA ASP A 498 27.21 -2.18 9.99
C ASP A 498 25.89 -2.38 9.22
N LYS A 499 25.91 -2.17 7.89
CA LYS A 499 24.74 -2.38 7.02
C LYS A 499 24.46 -3.85 6.81
N ILE A 500 25.52 -4.64 6.64
CA ILE A 500 25.44 -6.10 6.60
C ILE A 500 24.87 -6.62 7.92
N ALA A 501 25.34 -6.07 9.05
CA ALA A 501 24.84 -6.42 10.37
C ALA A 501 23.37 -6.10 10.55
N ALA A 502 22.93 -4.91 10.16
CA ALA A 502 21.53 -4.53 10.19
C ALA A 502 20.66 -5.41 9.27
N PHE A 503 21.16 -5.79 8.09
CA PHE A 503 20.45 -6.67 7.17
C PHE A 503 20.24 -8.07 7.77
N VAL A 504 21.30 -8.68 8.29
CA VAL A 504 21.24 -10.00 8.94
C VAL A 504 20.32 -9.95 10.17
N GLU A 505 20.39 -8.89 10.96
CA GLU A 505 19.51 -8.70 12.12
C GLU A 505 18.03 -8.64 11.73
N ASN A 506 17.70 -7.82 10.73
CA ASN A 506 16.33 -7.72 10.23
C ASN A 506 15.85 -9.06 9.65
N TRP A 507 16.72 -9.78 8.95
CA TRP A 507 16.39 -11.10 8.42
C TRP A 507 16.11 -12.12 9.53
N LEU A 508 16.90 -12.12 10.61
CA LEU A 508 16.68 -12.97 11.80
C LEU A 508 15.33 -12.68 12.46
N HIS A 509 14.91 -11.41 12.54
CA HIS A 509 13.57 -11.03 12.98
C HIS A 509 12.45 -11.53 12.07
N THR A 510 12.73 -11.74 10.78
CA THR A 510 11.71 -12.13 9.78
C THR A 510 11.52 -13.65 9.71
N ILE A 511 12.61 -14.43 9.84
CA ILE A 511 12.59 -15.89 9.63
C ILE A 511 12.50 -16.72 10.89
N ALA A 512 12.82 -16.17 12.05
CA ALA A 512 12.67 -16.94 13.29
C ALA A 512 11.19 -17.32 13.56
N CYS A 513 10.22 -16.53 13.06
CA CYS A 513 8.77 -16.75 13.27
C CYS A 513 8.20 -18.01 12.58
N PRO A 514 8.49 -18.30 11.30
CA PRO A 514 7.94 -19.47 10.60
C PRO A 514 8.69 -20.81 10.81
N LEU A 515 9.73 -20.88 11.65
CA LEU A 515 10.49 -22.14 11.91
C LEU A 515 9.80 -23.11 12.89
N SER A 516 8.49 -22.99 13.10
CA SER A 516 7.66 -23.83 13.98
C SER A 516 7.20 -25.13 13.33
#